data_AF-A0A811KM71-F1
#
_entry.id   AF-A0A811KM71-F1
#
_cell.length_a   1.000
_cell.length_b   1.000
_cell.length_c   1.000
_cell.angle_alpha   90.00
_cell.angle_beta   90.00
_cell.angle_gamma   90.00
#
_symmetry.space_group_name_H-M   'P 1'
#
loop_
_entity.id
_entity.type
_entity.pdbx_description
1 polymer ?
#
loop_
_entity_poly.entity_id
_entity_poly.type
_entity_poly.pdbx_seq_one_letter_code
_entity_poly.pdbx_strand_id
1 'polypeptide(L)'
;MFGNPVQADNCAEWTSWGPCIWLKGSPRWNRSYFDQLLPGRTGCRQHVFFKLLNERWGVAFKNFYNYLRDVTVSENQCGECSYQQSCGRQCHRKGNVNSINPLFVAERRCEGVDQSMACESKQVKGTCRLWPNDDIQLPNVTQSMHDIIHGLEFLSCVPEIRGSESLCRCCCHPFTPNPITFRCELKPQFLG
;
A
#
# COMPACT_ATOMS: atom_id res chain seq x y z
N MET A 1 13.27 -3.40 11.70
CA MET A 1 12.35 -4.42 11.16
C MET A 1 10.95 -4.00 11.57
N PHE A 2 10.16 -3.48 10.63
CA PHE A 2 8.76 -3.13 10.93
C PHE A 2 8.02 -4.44 11.18
N GLY A 3 7.46 -4.63 12.37
CA GLY A 3 6.76 -5.89 12.72
C GLY A 3 5.57 -6.16 11.79
N ASN A 4 5.07 -7.40 11.81
CA ASN A 4 3.92 -7.78 11.00
C ASN A 4 2.71 -6.87 11.32
N PRO A 5 2.08 -6.25 10.31
CA PRO A 5 0.93 -5.36 10.52
C PRO A 5 -0.32 -6.19 10.79
N VAL A 6 -0.36 -6.89 11.92
CA VAL A 6 -1.49 -7.73 12.36
C VAL A 6 -2.14 -7.15 13.62
N GLN A 7 -3.38 -7.56 13.89
CA GLN A 7 -4.04 -7.29 15.17
C GLN A 7 -3.38 -8.16 16.25
N ALA A 8 -2.33 -7.63 16.87
CA ALA A 8 -1.57 -8.31 17.92
C ALA A 8 -2.19 -8.09 19.31
N ASP A 9 -1.87 -8.98 20.25
CA ASP A 9 -2.39 -8.98 21.63
C ASP A 9 -1.85 -7.85 22.52
N ASN A 10 -0.90 -7.06 22.02
CA ASN A 10 -0.27 -5.95 22.74
C ASN A 10 -1.12 -4.67 22.77
N CYS A 11 -2.39 -4.75 22.37
CA CYS A 11 -3.36 -3.67 22.40
C CYS A 11 -4.61 -4.14 23.13
N ALA A 12 -5.15 -3.31 24.02
CA ALA A 12 -6.38 -3.63 24.74
C ALA A 12 -7.59 -3.75 23.79
N GLU A 13 -7.59 -2.96 22.72
CA GLU A 13 -8.65 -2.94 21.72
C GLU A 13 -8.07 -2.70 20.33
N TRP A 14 -8.72 -3.29 19.33
CA TRP A 14 -8.54 -2.96 17.92
C TRP A 14 -9.84 -2.43 17.34
N THR A 15 -9.75 -1.46 16.44
CA THR A 15 -10.93 -1.01 15.71
C THR A 15 -11.45 -2.10 14.78
N SER A 16 -12.72 -2.03 14.40
CA SER A 16 -13.20 -2.76 13.24
C SER A 16 -12.32 -2.44 12.02
N TRP A 17 -12.25 -3.39 11.09
CA TRP A 17 -11.59 -3.17 9.81
C TRP A 17 -12.25 -2.01 9.08
N GLY A 18 -11.41 -1.06 8.66
CA GLY A 18 -11.84 0.05 7.84
C GLY A 18 -12.30 -0.40 6.46
N PRO A 19 -12.90 0.51 5.69
CA PRO A 19 -13.19 0.28 4.28
C PRO A 19 -11.90 0.12 3.47
N CYS A 20 -12.02 -0.48 2.29
CA CYS A 20 -10.92 -0.61 1.34
C CYS A 20 -10.36 0.74 0.89
N ILE A 21 -9.04 0.86 0.99
CA ILE A 21 -8.26 1.98 0.46
C ILE A 21 -7.89 1.65 -0.98
N TRP A 22 -8.09 2.62 -1.88
CA TRP A 22 -7.80 2.45 -3.30
C TRP A 22 -7.43 3.78 -3.97
N LEU A 23 -6.98 3.69 -5.23
CA LEU A 23 -6.43 4.82 -5.96
C LEU A 23 -7.52 5.71 -6.58
N LYS A 24 -8.46 5.16 -7.36
CA LYS A 24 -9.47 5.93 -8.13
C LYS A 24 -10.62 5.04 -8.61
N GLY A 25 -11.66 5.62 -9.24
CA GLY A 25 -12.83 4.91 -9.77
C GLY A 25 -14.13 5.18 -8.99
N SER A 26 -14.03 5.40 -7.68
CA SER A 26 -15.12 5.83 -6.81
C SER A 26 -14.85 7.24 -6.29
N PRO A 27 -15.88 8.10 -6.12
CA PRO A 27 -15.73 9.42 -5.49
C PRO A 27 -15.05 9.37 -4.10
N ARG A 28 -15.20 8.25 -3.38
CA ARG A 28 -14.52 8.01 -2.11
C ARG A 28 -12.99 8.07 -2.24
N TRP A 29 -12.45 7.54 -3.33
CA TRP A 29 -11.00 7.35 -3.54
C TRP A 29 -10.30 8.57 -4.16
N ASN A 30 -11.07 9.59 -4.56
CA ASN A 30 -10.53 10.90 -4.95
C ASN A 30 -9.95 11.68 -3.76
N ARG A 31 -10.11 11.16 -2.54
CA ARG A 31 -9.55 11.74 -1.32
C ARG A 31 -8.07 11.37 -1.15
N SER A 32 -7.36 12.14 -0.33
CA SER A 32 -5.99 11.79 0.07
C SER A 32 -5.96 10.44 0.80
N TYR A 33 -4.82 9.76 0.82
CA TYR A 33 -4.65 8.50 1.54
C TYR A 33 -5.17 8.56 2.99
N PHE A 34 -4.73 9.57 3.75
CA PHE A 34 -5.14 9.77 5.15
C PHE A 34 -6.64 10.05 5.30
N ASP A 35 -7.29 10.63 4.29
CA ASP A 35 -8.73 10.89 4.28
C ASP A 35 -9.58 9.66 3.91
N GLN A 36 -8.96 8.62 3.33
CA GLN A 36 -9.63 7.36 3.05
C GLN A 36 -9.71 6.44 4.27
N LEU A 37 -8.82 6.65 5.26
CA LEU A 37 -8.79 5.92 6.52
C LEU A 37 -10.11 6.02 7.28
N LEU A 38 -10.40 5.02 8.13
CA LEU A 38 -11.61 4.99 8.95
C LEU A 38 -11.77 6.32 9.71
N PRO A 39 -12.89 7.06 9.51
CA PRO A 39 -13.10 8.36 10.15
C PRO A 39 -13.61 8.21 11.59
N GLY A 40 -13.75 9.35 12.28
CA GLY A 40 -14.34 9.43 13.62
C GLY A 40 -13.34 9.28 14.77
N ARG A 41 -13.82 9.50 16.00
CA ARG A 41 -13.00 9.42 17.24
C ARG A 41 -12.36 8.06 17.44
N THR A 42 -12.98 7.04 16.86
CA THR A 42 -12.57 5.66 16.96
C THR A 42 -11.72 5.19 15.78
N GLY A 43 -11.58 5.98 14.72
CA GLY A 43 -10.92 5.55 13.49
C GLY A 43 -9.41 5.79 13.46
N CYS A 44 -8.72 5.08 12.56
CA CYS A 44 -7.28 5.21 12.32
C CYS A 44 -6.83 6.65 12.06
N ARG A 45 -7.68 7.46 11.43
CA ARG A 45 -7.39 8.88 11.14
C ARG A 45 -7.08 9.71 12.40
N GLN A 46 -7.68 9.38 13.54
CA GLN A 46 -7.48 10.12 14.80
C GLN A 46 -6.34 9.56 15.65
N HIS A 47 -5.78 8.40 15.27
CA HIS A 47 -4.71 7.76 15.99
C HIS A 47 -3.42 8.60 15.94
N VAL A 48 -2.72 8.73 17.07
CA VAL A 48 -1.54 9.61 17.22
C VAL A 48 -0.46 9.33 16.17
N PHE A 49 -0.24 8.05 15.85
CA PHE A 49 0.72 7.66 14.82
C PHE A 49 0.38 8.27 13.46
N PHE A 50 -0.88 8.15 13.01
CA PHE A 50 -1.29 8.69 11.72
C PHE A 50 -1.32 10.22 11.69
N LYS A 51 -1.63 10.88 12.81
CA LYS A 51 -1.50 12.33 12.93
C LYS A 51 -0.04 12.77 12.72
N LEU A 52 0.90 12.14 13.43
CA LEU A 52 2.32 12.43 13.31
C LEU A 52 2.86 12.12 11.90
N LEU A 53 2.45 10.99 11.31
CA LEU A 53 2.81 10.66 9.93
C LEU A 53 2.30 11.70 8.94
N ASN A 54 1.04 12.14 9.10
CA ASN A 54 0.44 13.13 8.21
C ASN A 54 1.08 14.51 8.40
N GLU A 55 1.34 14.93 9.64
CA GLU A 55 2.01 16.20 9.94
C GLU A 55 3.43 16.25 9.37
N ARG A 56 4.19 15.16 9.49
CA ARG A 56 5.60 15.11 9.10
C ARG A 56 5.81 14.79 7.62
N TRP A 57 5.05 13.83 7.10
CA TRP A 57 5.24 13.23 5.78
C TRP A 57 3.99 13.24 4.90
N GLY A 58 2.92 13.94 5.30
CA GLY A 58 1.66 13.99 4.56
C GLY A 58 1.82 14.38 3.10
N VAL A 59 2.72 15.34 2.80
CA VAL A 59 3.04 15.76 1.43
C VAL A 59 3.75 14.64 0.66
N ALA A 60 4.72 13.95 1.26
CA ALA A 60 5.42 12.83 0.64
C ALA A 60 4.45 11.68 0.30
N PHE A 61 3.58 11.30 1.24
CA PHE A 61 2.52 10.33 0.99
C PHE A 61 1.58 10.80 -0.12
N LYS A 62 1.14 12.05 -0.11
CA LYS A 62 0.28 12.60 -1.16
C LYS A 62 0.94 12.50 -2.54
N ASN A 63 2.21 12.87 -2.65
CA ASN A 63 2.96 12.80 -3.92
C ASN A 63 3.08 11.35 -4.41
N PHE A 64 3.42 10.42 -3.52
CA PHE A 64 3.49 9.00 -3.82
C PHE A 64 2.15 8.43 -4.31
N TYR A 65 1.05 8.67 -3.58
CA TYR A 65 -0.28 8.18 -3.99
C TYR A 65 -0.81 8.83 -5.26
N ASN A 66 -0.50 10.12 -5.48
CA ASN A 66 -0.85 10.78 -6.73
C ASN A 66 -0.09 10.16 -7.91
N TYR A 67 1.21 9.91 -7.76
CA TYR A 67 1.98 9.19 -8.76
C TYR A 67 1.35 7.82 -9.10
N LEU A 68 1.05 7.00 -8.08
CA LEU A 68 0.40 5.70 -8.30
C LEU A 68 -0.95 5.85 -9.03
N ARG A 69 -1.76 6.84 -8.63
CA ARG A 69 -3.06 7.12 -9.27
C ARG A 69 -2.92 7.51 -10.75
N ASP A 70 -1.88 8.25 -11.10
CA ASP A 70 -1.65 8.77 -12.45
C ASP A 70 -1.12 7.70 -13.41
N VAL A 71 -0.26 6.80 -12.91
CA VAL A 71 0.30 5.70 -13.70
C VAL A 71 -0.66 4.52 -13.81
N THR A 72 -1.44 4.21 -12.78
CA THR A 72 -2.43 3.13 -12.83
C THR A 72 -3.57 3.51 -13.76
N VAL A 73 -3.91 2.65 -14.72
CA VAL A 73 -5.06 2.81 -15.61
C VAL A 73 -6.32 2.23 -14.96
N SER A 74 -6.17 1.09 -14.29
CA SER A 74 -7.28 0.36 -13.66
C SER A 74 -8.08 1.22 -12.67
N GLU A 75 -9.41 1.18 -12.79
CA GLU A 75 -10.32 1.88 -11.87
C GLU A 75 -10.78 0.98 -10.73
N ASN A 76 -10.96 -0.32 -10.97
CA ASN A 76 -11.32 -1.28 -9.93
C ASN A 76 -10.08 -1.76 -9.17
N GLN A 77 -10.29 -2.24 -7.94
CA GLN A 77 -9.24 -2.87 -7.14
C GLN A 77 -8.62 -4.06 -7.88
N CYS A 78 -7.29 -4.10 -7.87
CA CYS A 78 -6.49 -5.08 -8.60
C CYS A 78 -5.12 -5.24 -7.95
N GLY A 79 -4.32 -6.16 -8.47
CA GLY A 79 -2.90 -6.26 -8.17
C GLY A 79 -2.60 -6.74 -6.76
N GLU A 80 -3.59 -7.21 -5.99
CA GLU A 80 -3.48 -7.40 -4.54
C GLU A 80 -3.02 -6.13 -3.79
N CYS A 81 -3.34 -4.95 -4.33
CA CYS A 81 -2.86 -3.66 -3.86
C CYS A 81 -3.84 -2.94 -2.91
N SER A 82 -5.10 -3.39 -2.81
CA SER A 82 -6.11 -2.78 -1.94
C SER A 82 -6.18 -3.47 -0.59
N TYR A 83 -6.19 -2.67 0.46
CA TYR A 83 -6.17 -3.14 1.83
C TYR A 83 -7.15 -2.39 2.73
N GLN A 84 -7.49 -3.06 3.82
CA GLN A 84 -8.21 -2.50 4.95
C GLN A 84 -7.23 -2.31 6.10
N GLN A 85 -7.47 -1.29 6.92
CA GLN A 85 -6.68 -1.03 8.10
C GLN A 85 -7.51 -1.12 9.38
N SER A 86 -6.87 -1.57 10.44
CA SER A 86 -7.39 -1.52 11.81
C SER A 86 -6.33 -0.89 12.71
N CYS A 87 -6.75 -0.12 13.71
CA CYS A 87 -5.85 0.58 14.61
C CYS A 87 -6.01 0.10 16.04
N GLY A 88 -4.88 -0.11 16.70
CA GLY A 88 -4.83 -0.50 18.09
C GLY A 88 -5.08 0.68 19.01
N ARG A 89 -5.59 0.42 20.21
CA ARG A 89 -5.70 1.39 21.30
C ARG A 89 -5.15 0.83 22.60
N GLN A 90 -4.67 1.75 23.44
CA GLN A 90 -4.04 1.45 24.72
C GLN A 90 -2.97 0.36 24.56
N CYS A 91 -2.17 0.50 23.50
CA CYS A 91 -1.16 -0.48 23.15
C CYS A 91 0.14 -0.27 23.93
N HIS A 92 0.86 -1.36 24.18
CA HIS A 92 2.19 -1.32 24.76
C HIS A 92 3.23 -1.91 23.81
N ARG A 93 4.47 -1.40 23.90
CA ARG A 93 5.63 -1.93 23.17
C ARG A 93 6.38 -3.02 23.93
N LYS A 94 5.90 -3.39 25.12
CA LYS A 94 6.49 -4.47 25.92
C LYS A 94 6.05 -5.82 25.35
N GLY A 95 7.00 -6.72 25.13
CA GLY A 95 6.75 -8.07 24.61
C GLY A 95 7.86 -8.53 23.66
N ASN A 96 7.72 -9.74 23.13
CA ASN A 96 8.62 -10.24 22.10
C ASN A 96 8.46 -9.42 20.81
N VAL A 97 9.55 -8.82 20.32
CA VAL A 97 9.57 -7.96 19.11
C VAL A 97 9.01 -8.69 17.88
N ASN A 98 9.09 -10.02 17.85
CA ASN A 98 8.58 -10.86 16.75
C ASN A 98 7.06 -11.09 16.82
N SER A 99 6.42 -10.73 17.93
CA SER A 99 5.01 -11.02 18.20
C SER A 99 4.18 -9.75 18.44
N ILE A 100 4.83 -8.63 18.79
CA ILE A 100 4.17 -7.34 18.99
C ILE A 100 4.08 -6.56 17.67
N ASN A 101 3.00 -5.82 17.51
CA ASN A 101 2.90 -4.80 16.48
C ASN A 101 3.28 -3.43 17.08
N PRO A 102 4.49 -2.89 16.80
CA PRO A 102 4.94 -1.64 17.40
C PRO A 102 4.36 -0.39 16.73
N LEU A 103 3.71 -0.56 15.57
CA LEU A 103 3.07 0.50 14.80
C LEU A 103 1.63 0.73 15.26
N PHE A 104 1.03 -0.25 15.93
CA PHE A 104 -0.37 -0.23 16.36
C PHE A 104 -1.34 -0.05 15.17
N VAL A 105 -0.91 -0.52 14.01
CA VAL A 105 -1.66 -0.51 12.75
C VAL A 105 -1.61 -1.91 12.17
N ALA A 106 -2.78 -2.50 11.96
CA ALA A 106 -2.95 -3.76 11.28
C ALA A 106 -3.47 -3.52 9.86
N GLU A 107 -3.02 -4.32 8.92
CA GLU A 107 -3.41 -4.30 7.52
C GLU A 107 -3.86 -5.70 7.09
N ARG A 108 -4.87 -5.76 6.24
CA ARG A 108 -5.26 -7.00 5.58
C ARG A 108 -5.76 -6.73 4.17
N ARG A 109 -5.75 -7.77 3.33
CA ARG A 109 -6.43 -7.77 2.04
C ARG A 109 -7.89 -7.39 2.23
N CYS A 110 -8.43 -6.61 1.29
CA CYS A 110 -9.85 -6.31 1.23
C CYS A 110 -10.74 -7.56 1.20
N GLU A 111 -11.59 -7.69 2.21
CA GLU A 111 -12.57 -8.77 2.30
C GLU A 111 -13.69 -8.57 1.27
N GLY A 112 -14.07 -9.64 0.57
CA GLY A 112 -15.15 -9.63 -0.42
C GLY A 112 -14.82 -8.94 -1.75
N VAL A 113 -13.55 -8.58 -2.00
CA VAL A 113 -13.10 -7.95 -3.24
C VAL A 113 -12.10 -8.89 -3.93
N ASP A 114 -12.43 -9.33 -5.15
CA ASP A 114 -11.44 -10.01 -6.00
C ASP A 114 -10.53 -8.97 -6.63
N GLN A 115 -9.25 -9.02 -6.26
CA GLN A 115 -8.17 -8.18 -6.77
C GLN A 115 -6.98 -9.02 -7.25
N SER A 116 -7.25 -10.29 -7.59
CA SER A 116 -6.22 -11.26 -8.01
C SER A 116 -5.65 -11.03 -9.41
N MET A 117 -6.31 -10.19 -10.22
CA MET A 117 -5.80 -9.78 -11.53
C MET A 117 -4.86 -8.58 -11.38
N ALA A 118 -3.73 -8.61 -12.09
CA ALA A 118 -2.76 -7.52 -12.09
C ALA A 118 -3.35 -6.22 -12.65
N CYS A 119 -2.98 -5.11 -12.03
CA CYS A 119 -3.40 -3.79 -12.45
C CYS A 119 -2.78 -3.39 -13.78
N GLU A 120 -3.59 -2.84 -14.68
CA GLU A 120 -3.09 -2.14 -15.86
C GLU A 120 -2.55 -0.77 -15.47
N SER A 121 -1.35 -0.45 -15.93
CA SER A 121 -0.64 0.81 -15.72
C SER A 121 0.09 1.26 -16.97
N LYS A 122 0.32 2.56 -17.10
CA LYS A 122 1.14 3.16 -18.16
C LYS A 122 2.61 2.81 -17.94
N GLN A 123 3.38 2.76 -19.03
CA GLN A 123 4.84 2.75 -18.94
C GLN A 123 5.37 4.08 -18.39
N VAL A 124 6.46 4.02 -17.64
CA VAL A 124 7.21 5.18 -17.18
C VAL A 124 8.60 5.11 -17.79
N LYS A 125 9.00 6.19 -18.48
CA LYS A 125 10.27 6.28 -19.23
C LYS A 125 10.48 5.10 -20.19
N GLY A 126 9.40 4.61 -20.81
CA GLY A 126 9.41 3.48 -21.76
C GLY A 126 9.57 2.09 -21.12
N THR A 127 9.42 1.96 -19.81
CA THR A 127 9.59 0.69 -19.09
C THR A 127 8.41 0.39 -18.15
N CYS A 128 8.32 -0.86 -17.71
CA CYS A 128 7.42 -1.27 -16.63
C CYS A 128 8.06 -1.25 -15.24
N ARG A 129 9.22 -0.59 -15.08
CA ARG A 129 9.78 -0.33 -13.76
C ARG A 129 9.11 0.91 -13.16
N LEU A 130 7.95 0.72 -12.53
CA LEU A 130 7.16 1.81 -11.96
C LEU A 130 7.58 2.17 -10.52
N TRP A 131 8.41 1.35 -9.88
CA TRP A 131 8.97 1.60 -8.56
C TRP A 131 10.40 1.03 -8.45
N PRO A 132 11.31 1.67 -7.70
CA PRO A 132 11.23 3.06 -7.23
C PRO A 132 11.20 4.05 -8.40
N ASN A 133 10.73 5.27 -8.14
CA ASN A 133 10.77 6.36 -9.10
C ASN A 133 11.33 7.63 -8.45
N ASP A 134 12.54 7.99 -8.87
CA ASP A 134 13.31 9.12 -8.33
C ASP A 134 12.69 10.49 -8.65
N ASP A 135 11.73 10.56 -9.57
CA ASP A 135 11.03 11.80 -9.91
C ASP A 135 9.99 12.19 -8.82
N ILE A 136 9.60 11.25 -7.95
CA ILE A 136 8.63 11.50 -6.89
C ILE A 136 9.31 12.28 -5.76
N GLN A 137 8.87 13.51 -5.57
CA GLN A 137 9.37 14.34 -4.47
C GLN A 137 8.82 13.84 -3.13
N LEU A 138 9.70 13.39 -2.23
CA LEU A 138 9.35 12.99 -0.85
C LEU A 138 9.98 13.96 0.16
N PRO A 139 9.39 15.17 0.35
CA PRO A 139 9.93 16.17 1.26
C PRO A 139 9.89 15.69 2.71
N ASN A 140 10.81 16.20 3.53
CA ASN A 140 10.96 15.88 4.97
C ASN A 140 11.28 14.40 5.29
N VAL A 141 11.58 13.60 4.27
CA VAL A 141 12.10 12.23 4.40
C VAL A 141 13.64 12.33 4.44
N THR A 142 14.25 11.72 5.46
CA THR A 142 15.71 11.69 5.60
C THR A 142 16.33 10.81 4.53
N GLN A 143 17.60 11.03 4.17
CA GLN A 143 18.28 10.19 3.17
C GLN A 143 18.25 8.70 3.53
N SER A 144 18.51 8.36 4.79
CA SER A 144 18.41 6.98 5.28
C SER A 144 17.03 6.35 5.08
N MET A 145 15.96 7.15 5.18
CA MET A 145 14.60 6.68 4.96
C MET A 145 14.29 6.59 3.47
N HIS A 146 14.82 7.51 2.65
CA HIS A 146 14.79 7.40 1.19
C HIS A 146 15.41 6.08 0.72
N ASP A 147 16.59 5.74 1.21
CA ASP A 147 17.30 4.51 0.84
C ASP A 147 16.47 3.26 1.22
N ILE A 148 15.83 3.29 2.40
CA ILE A 148 14.90 2.23 2.83
C ILE A 148 13.71 2.15 1.88
N ILE A 149 13.05 3.28 1.61
CA ILE A 149 11.86 3.36 0.74
C ILE A 149 12.18 2.84 -0.67
N HIS A 150 13.30 3.29 -1.25
CA HIS A 150 13.73 2.87 -2.59
C HIS A 150 14.12 1.39 -2.65
N GLY A 151 14.60 0.84 -1.53
CA GLY A 151 14.87 -0.59 -1.38
C GLY A 151 13.62 -1.45 -1.16
N LEU A 152 12.46 -0.86 -0.88
CA LEU A 152 11.22 -1.62 -0.76
C LEU A 152 10.77 -2.13 -2.12
N GLU A 153 10.57 -3.43 -2.24
CA GLU A 153 10.00 -4.04 -3.44
C GLU A 153 8.46 -3.91 -3.45
N PHE A 154 7.96 -2.67 -3.44
CA PHE A 154 6.54 -2.35 -3.28
C PHE A 154 5.66 -2.88 -4.42
N LEU A 155 6.14 -2.78 -5.66
CA LEU A 155 5.38 -3.11 -6.87
C LEU A 155 6.26 -3.92 -7.84
N SER A 156 5.71 -5.01 -8.36
CA SER A 156 6.32 -5.84 -9.40
C SER A 156 5.45 -5.81 -10.65
N CYS A 157 6.04 -5.54 -11.81
CA CYS A 157 5.31 -5.39 -13.06
C CYS A 157 5.95 -6.14 -14.23
N VAL A 158 5.12 -6.58 -15.17
CA VAL A 158 5.53 -7.18 -16.45
C VAL A 158 4.87 -6.43 -17.61
N PRO A 159 5.51 -6.35 -18.79
CA PRO A 159 4.91 -5.74 -19.96
C PRO A 159 3.80 -6.63 -20.55
N GLU A 160 2.73 -5.99 -21.02
CA GLU A 160 1.72 -6.58 -21.89
C GLU A 160 1.75 -5.83 -23.23
N ILE A 161 1.89 -6.55 -24.34
CA ILE A 161 1.92 -5.98 -25.69
C ILE A 161 0.51 -6.10 -26.29
N ARG A 162 -0.13 -4.97 -26.59
CA ARG A 162 -1.44 -4.87 -27.23
C ARG A 162 -1.30 -4.14 -28.57
N GLY A 163 -0.94 -4.89 -29.60
CA GLY A 163 -0.66 -4.31 -30.92
C GLY A 163 0.55 -3.37 -30.87
N SER A 164 0.36 -2.08 -31.15
CA SER A 164 1.40 -1.06 -31.08
C SER A 164 1.60 -0.44 -29.70
N GLU A 165 0.68 -0.68 -28.76
CA GLU A 165 0.76 -0.15 -27.39
C GLU A 165 1.33 -1.20 -26.43
N SER A 166 2.11 -0.74 -25.45
CA SER A 166 2.56 -1.58 -24.35
C SER A 166 2.08 -1.01 -23.03
N LEU A 167 1.37 -1.84 -22.27
CA LEU A 167 0.94 -1.55 -20.90
C LEU A 167 1.79 -2.34 -19.92
N CYS A 168 1.70 -1.96 -18.65
CA CYS A 168 2.32 -2.68 -17.55
C CYS A 168 1.23 -3.35 -16.73
N ARG A 169 1.45 -4.63 -16.41
CA ARG A 169 0.64 -5.43 -15.51
C ARG A 169 1.35 -5.51 -14.18
N CYS A 170 0.76 -4.98 -13.11
CA CYS A 170 1.43 -4.81 -11.83
C CYS A 170 0.69 -5.48 -10.67
N CYS A 171 1.46 -6.08 -9.76
CA CYS A 171 0.99 -6.60 -8.47
C CYS A 171 1.82 -5.98 -7.33
N CYS A 172 1.18 -5.74 -6.20
CA CYS A 172 1.83 -5.28 -4.99
C CYS A 172 2.51 -6.42 -4.25
N HIS A 173 3.56 -6.10 -3.50
CA HIS A 173 4.19 -7.03 -2.58
C HIS A 173 3.17 -7.70 -1.66
N PRO A 174 3.28 -9.02 -1.38
CA PRO A 174 4.34 -9.96 -1.77
C PRO A 174 4.10 -10.71 -3.10
N PHE A 175 3.25 -10.19 -3.99
CA PHE A 175 2.88 -10.85 -5.23
C PHE A 175 3.66 -10.36 -6.44
N THR A 176 3.78 -11.20 -7.46
CA THR A 176 4.29 -10.86 -8.79
C THR A 176 3.27 -11.27 -9.85
N PRO A 177 3.08 -10.50 -10.93
CA PRO A 177 2.21 -10.90 -12.02
C PRO A 177 2.81 -12.08 -12.79
N ASN A 178 1.96 -13.07 -13.09
CA ASN A 178 2.27 -14.09 -14.08
C ASN A 178 2.35 -13.43 -15.48
N PRO A 179 3.41 -13.64 -16.27
CA PRO A 179 3.60 -12.94 -17.54
C PRO A 179 2.65 -13.40 -18.66
N ILE A 180 1.91 -14.48 -18.46
CA ILE A 180 0.97 -15.04 -19.45
C ILE A 180 -0.47 -14.76 -19.02
N THR A 181 -0.81 -15.08 -17.77
CA THR A 181 -2.20 -14.96 -17.27
C THR A 181 -2.50 -13.60 -16.64
N PHE A 182 -1.46 -12.86 -16.27
CA PHE A 182 -1.54 -11.62 -15.49
C PHE A 182 -2.29 -11.74 -14.16
N ARG A 183 -2.39 -12.96 -13.62
CA ARG A 183 -2.80 -13.18 -12.24
C ARG A 183 -1.64 -12.90 -11.30
N CYS A 184 -1.94 -12.34 -10.13
CA CYS A 184 -0.97 -12.11 -9.08
C CYS A 184 -0.69 -13.41 -8.33
N GLU A 185 0.56 -13.84 -8.37
CA GLU A 185 1.05 -15.07 -7.73
C GLU A 185 2.02 -14.70 -6.62
N LEU A 186 1.99 -15.46 -5.52
CA LEU A 186 2.87 -15.19 -4.39
C LEU A 186 4.33 -15.42 -4.84
N LYS A 187 5.24 -14.49 -4.52
CA LYS A 187 6.63 -14.66 -4.92
C LYS A 187 7.25 -15.89 -4.27
N PRO A 188 8.17 -16.60 -4.95
CA PRO A 188 8.70 -17.88 -4.47
C PRO A 188 9.29 -17.85 -3.06
N GLN A 189 9.92 -16.74 -2.65
CA GLN A 189 10.49 -16.59 -1.30
C GLN A 189 9.47 -16.54 -0.16
N PHE A 190 8.18 -16.41 -0.48
CA PHE A 190 7.08 -16.45 0.48
C PHE A 190 6.23 -17.73 0.34
N LEU A 191 6.56 -18.62 -0.60
CA LEU A 191 6.03 -19.98 -0.62
C LEU A 191 6.75 -20.75 0.49
N GLY A 192 5.97 -21.23 1.47
CA GLY A 192 6.48 -21.95 2.65
C GLY A 192 7.14 -23.28 2.33
#